data_AF-I0TFJ5-F1
#
_entry.id   AF-I0TFJ5-F1
#
_cell.length_a   1.000
_cell.length_b   1.000
_cell.length_c   1.000
_cell.angle_alpha   90.00
_cell.angle_beta   90.00
_cell.angle_gamma   90.00
#
_symmetry.space_group_name_H-M   'P 1'
#
loop_
_entity.id
_entity.type
_entity.pdbx_description
1 polymer ?
#
loop_
_entity_poly.entity_id
_entity_poly.type
_entity_poly.pdbx_seq_one_letter_code
_entity_poly.pdbx_strand_id
1 'polypeptide(L)'
;MVIKPGTHTLKVRYWVKDVATNVEGAITKTLPATAYASNTYYDMTANLNVRNYDGDHYYMWDAQEQYWKGYEWTKHLSGNTGQPTLNGSSSSNYAQSNSDVSRWYHEGGGSGRFDATQSCAGLPNVNEMTWYAAKGDPRWDADELWTTMGHLYKGGMWFKKKANISGYNPNSAVDGSDWRTTNKNQTWSVSQTLPSAADAGNYFYLPALGYYSSGQLNYVGSRGYYWSSSTYPWYSDYAYFLYFLSGYVIVNHNFRSDGYRAEAFQ
;
A
#
# COMPACT_ATOMS: atom_id res chain seq x y z
N MET A 1 37.13 -4.80 -8.34
CA MET A 1 37.37 -3.46 -7.78
C MET A 1 38.69 -3.50 -7.04
N VAL A 2 39.54 -2.47 -7.18
CA VAL A 2 40.81 -2.37 -6.42
C VAL A 2 40.69 -1.17 -5.50
N ILE A 3 41.04 -1.35 -4.21
CA ILE A 3 40.98 -0.31 -3.18
C ILE A 3 42.41 -0.04 -2.74
N LYS A 4 42.79 1.24 -2.63
CA LYS A 4 44.08 1.62 -2.05
C LYS A 4 44.15 1.13 -0.59
N PRO A 5 45.31 0.68 -0.09
CA PRO A 5 45.44 0.37 1.32
C PRO A 5 45.12 1.59 2.20
N GLY A 6 44.36 1.38 3.27
CA GLY A 6 43.88 2.43 4.17
C GLY A 6 42.46 2.19 4.68
N THR A 7 41.99 3.06 5.57
CA THR A 7 40.62 3.02 6.08
C THR A 7 39.69 3.74 5.13
N HIS A 8 38.70 3.01 4.59
CA HIS A 8 37.74 3.55 3.63
C HIS A 8 36.31 3.21 4.00
N THR A 9 35.40 4.15 3.72
CA THR A 9 33.95 3.90 3.69
C THR A 9 33.56 3.74 2.23
N LEU A 10 32.90 2.63 1.91
CA LEU A 10 32.47 2.34 0.54
C LEU A 10 30.98 2.60 0.40
N LYS A 11 30.59 3.16 -0.75
CA LYS A 11 29.20 3.25 -1.20
C LYS A 11 29.05 2.41 -2.45
N VAL A 12 28.32 1.30 -2.33
CA VAL A 12 28.09 0.37 -3.43
C VAL A 12 26.69 0.58 -3.98
N ARG A 13 26.58 0.77 -5.29
CA ARG A 13 25.30 0.90 -6.00
C ARG A 13 25.09 -0.32 -6.89
N TYR A 14 23.99 -1.02 -6.67
CA TYR A 14 23.54 -2.15 -7.47
C TYR A 14 22.43 -1.66 -8.40
N TRP A 15 22.60 -1.86 -9.70
CA TRP A 15 21.52 -1.65 -10.68
C TRP A 15 20.81 -2.98 -10.88
N VAL A 16 19.52 -3.00 -10.57
CA VAL A 16 18.70 -4.21 -10.62
C VAL A 16 17.53 -4.00 -11.55
N LYS A 17 17.12 -5.07 -12.23
CA LYS A 17 15.91 -5.12 -13.05
C LYS A 17 15.17 -6.41 -12.74
N ASP A 18 13.90 -6.30 -12.39
CA ASP A 18 13.00 -7.44 -12.39
C ASP A 18 12.49 -7.63 -13.83
N VAL A 19 12.73 -8.80 -14.39
CA VAL A 19 12.39 -9.10 -15.78
C VAL A 19 10.90 -9.38 -15.99
N ALA A 20 10.17 -9.77 -14.93
CA ALA A 20 8.74 -10.04 -14.99
C ALA A 20 7.93 -8.74 -14.93
N THR A 21 8.32 -7.79 -14.07
CA THR A 21 7.66 -6.48 -13.96
C THR A 21 8.27 -5.43 -14.88
N ASN A 22 9.45 -5.68 -15.43
CA ASN A 22 10.30 -4.72 -16.15
C ASN A 22 10.70 -3.49 -15.32
N VAL A 23 10.51 -3.52 -14.00
CA VAL A 23 10.92 -2.45 -13.11
C VAL A 23 12.43 -2.50 -12.91
N GLU A 24 13.06 -1.34 -13.04
CA GLU A 24 14.48 -1.15 -12.82
C GLU A 24 14.73 -0.04 -11.79
N GLY A 25 15.87 -0.13 -11.12
CA GLY A 25 16.35 0.93 -10.26
C GLY A 25 17.67 0.59 -9.57
N ALA A 26 18.10 1.48 -8.68
CA ALA A 26 19.39 1.40 -8.03
C ALA A 26 19.25 1.22 -6.50
N ILE A 27 19.80 0.14 -5.98
CA ILE A 27 19.92 -0.10 -4.54
C ILE A 27 21.30 0.39 -4.11
N THR A 28 21.34 1.37 -3.21
CA THR A 28 22.61 1.92 -2.72
C THR A 28 22.83 1.56 -1.26
N LYS A 29 23.98 0.96 -0.95
CA LYS A 29 24.38 0.58 0.41
C LYS A 29 25.69 1.27 0.77
N THR A 30 25.72 1.85 1.96
CA THR A 30 26.94 2.35 2.59
C THR A 30 27.48 1.24 3.48
N LEU A 31 28.71 0.79 3.21
CA LEU A 31 29.38 -0.21 4.03
C LEU A 31 30.10 0.47 5.20
N PRO A 32 30.24 -0.19 6.36
CA PRO A 32 31.01 0.33 7.48
C PRO A 32 32.45 0.68 7.07
N ALA A 33 33.03 1.67 7.75
CA ALA A 33 34.44 2.00 7.55
C ALA A 33 35.32 0.78 7.87
N THR A 34 36.14 0.38 6.89
CA THR A 34 36.97 -0.83 6.98
C THR A 34 38.41 -0.49 6.63
N ALA A 35 39.37 -1.06 7.36
CA ALA A 35 40.80 -0.95 7.04
C ALA A 35 41.18 -2.00 6.00
N TYR A 36 41.50 -1.55 4.79
CA TYR A 36 41.93 -2.39 3.68
C TYR A 36 43.45 -2.49 3.64
N ALA A 37 43.98 -3.71 3.63
CA ALA A 37 45.40 -4.01 3.55
C ALA A 37 45.86 -4.22 2.10
N SER A 38 47.15 -3.98 1.85
CA SER A 38 47.76 -4.29 0.55
C SER A 38 47.69 -5.78 0.24
N ASN A 39 47.54 -6.12 -1.04
CA ASN A 39 47.56 -7.50 -1.55
C ASN A 39 46.61 -8.46 -0.82
N THR A 40 45.45 -7.97 -0.38
CA THR A 40 44.45 -8.75 0.37
C THR A 40 43.11 -8.73 -0.37
N TYR A 41 42.41 -9.87 -0.38
CA TYR A 41 41.07 -9.98 -0.93
C TYR A 41 40.03 -9.81 0.17
N TYR A 42 38.95 -9.11 -0.15
CA TYR A 42 37.83 -8.85 0.75
C TYR A 42 36.54 -9.26 0.04
N ASP A 43 35.85 -10.24 0.60
CA ASP A 43 34.54 -10.64 0.10
C ASP A 43 33.51 -9.55 0.40
N MET A 44 32.74 -9.18 -0.62
CA MET A 44 31.66 -8.22 -0.52
C MET A 44 30.34 -8.91 -0.87
N THR A 45 29.62 -9.35 0.14
CA THR A 45 28.29 -9.94 -0.05
C THR A 45 27.33 -8.88 -0.58
N ALA A 46 26.73 -9.15 -1.74
CA ALA A 46 25.72 -8.27 -2.30
C ALA A 46 24.53 -8.16 -1.35
N ASN A 47 24.11 -6.93 -1.04
CA ASN A 47 22.93 -6.67 -0.22
C ASN A 47 21.89 -5.93 -1.08
N LEU A 48 20.99 -6.71 -1.65
CA LEU A 48 19.90 -6.24 -2.53
C LEU A 48 18.59 -6.05 -1.76
N ASN A 49 18.62 -6.02 -0.43
CA ASN A 49 17.42 -5.90 0.37
C ASN A 49 16.83 -4.50 0.21
N VAL A 50 15.61 -4.43 -0.31
CA VAL A 50 14.73 -3.27 -0.23
C VAL A 50 13.59 -3.59 0.74
N ARG A 51 12.74 -2.60 1.04
CA ARG A 51 11.57 -2.86 1.89
C ARG A 51 10.67 -3.89 1.20
N ASN A 52 10.35 -4.96 1.92
CA ASN A 52 9.43 -5.98 1.45
C ASN A 52 8.06 -5.74 2.09
N TYR A 53 7.06 -5.46 1.25
CA TYR A 53 5.67 -5.41 1.66
C TYR A 53 5.05 -6.79 1.50
N ASP A 54 4.31 -7.22 2.52
CA ASP A 54 3.62 -8.50 2.48
C ASP A 54 2.66 -8.55 1.29
N GLY A 55 2.52 -9.74 0.69
CA GLY A 55 1.49 -10.01 -0.31
C GLY A 55 0.13 -10.32 0.30
N ASP A 56 0.01 -10.29 1.63
CA ASP A 56 -1.20 -10.64 2.37
C ASP A 56 -2.07 -9.38 2.58
N HIS A 57 -2.97 -9.37 3.56
CA HIS A 57 -3.76 -8.22 4.01
C HIS A 57 -4.58 -7.49 2.94
N TYR A 58 -4.92 -8.18 1.86
CA TYR A 58 -6.03 -7.78 0.99
C TYR A 58 -7.31 -8.35 1.56
N TYR A 59 -8.36 -7.56 1.67
CA TYR A 59 -9.64 -7.98 2.22
C TYR A 59 -10.77 -7.51 1.32
N MET A 60 -11.80 -8.34 1.15
CA MET A 60 -13.13 -7.77 0.90
C MET A 60 -13.51 -6.93 2.12
N TRP A 61 -14.24 -5.83 1.93
CA TRP A 61 -14.42 -4.83 2.98
C TRP A 61 -14.93 -5.46 4.28
N ASP A 62 -14.16 -5.22 5.36
CA ASP A 62 -14.41 -5.70 6.71
C ASP A 62 -14.65 -7.23 6.82
N ALA A 63 -14.11 -8.06 5.92
CA ALA A 63 -14.18 -9.52 6.04
C ALA A 63 -13.39 -10.04 7.27
N GLN A 64 -13.72 -11.24 7.76
CA GLN A 64 -13.05 -11.85 8.92
C GLN A 64 -11.63 -12.30 8.58
N GLU A 65 -11.46 -12.85 7.38
CA GLU A 65 -10.22 -13.42 6.86
C GLU A 65 -9.82 -12.75 5.55
N GLN A 66 -8.52 -12.77 5.26
CA GLN A 66 -8.00 -12.12 4.07
C GLN A 66 -8.52 -12.76 2.78
N TYR A 67 -8.58 -11.97 1.71
CA TYR A 67 -9.10 -12.28 0.39
C TYR A 67 -8.55 -13.61 -0.17
N TRP A 68 -7.29 -13.91 0.11
CA TRP A 68 -6.59 -15.12 -0.35
C TRP A 68 -6.35 -16.16 0.75
N LYS A 69 -7.08 -16.11 1.87
CA LYS A 69 -6.91 -17.09 2.97
C LYS A 69 -7.05 -18.52 2.43
N GLY A 70 -6.05 -19.37 2.68
CA GLY A 70 -5.97 -20.73 2.17
C GLY A 70 -5.33 -20.89 0.79
N TYR A 71 -5.18 -19.79 0.04
CA TYR A 71 -4.64 -19.72 -1.31
C TYR A 71 -3.50 -18.70 -1.45
N GLU A 72 -2.87 -18.33 -0.33
CA GLU A 72 -1.81 -17.33 -0.26
C GLU A 72 -0.64 -17.67 -1.19
N TRP A 73 0.00 -16.64 -1.75
CA TRP A 73 1.11 -16.81 -2.71
C TRP A 73 2.29 -17.62 -2.14
N THR A 74 2.45 -17.65 -0.82
CA THR A 74 3.46 -18.42 -0.09
C THR A 74 3.20 -19.93 -0.04
N LYS A 75 1.99 -20.39 -0.38
CA LYS A 75 1.65 -21.81 -0.40
C LYS A 75 2.18 -22.56 -1.62
N HIS A 76 2.65 -21.83 -2.65
CA HIS A 76 3.20 -22.40 -3.88
C HIS A 76 2.28 -23.47 -4.52
N LEU A 77 0.98 -23.18 -4.55
CA LEU A 77 -0.03 -24.05 -5.14
C LEU A 77 0.20 -24.22 -6.65
N SER A 78 -0.18 -25.38 -7.20
CA SER A 78 0.04 -25.70 -8.60
C SER A 78 -0.89 -24.94 -9.55
N GLY A 79 -0.39 -24.62 -10.75
CA GLY A 79 -1.16 -23.89 -11.76
C GLY A 79 -1.58 -22.49 -11.31
N ASN A 80 -2.72 -22.01 -11.82
CA ASN A 80 -3.27 -20.68 -11.48
C ASN A 80 -4.27 -20.74 -10.31
N THR A 81 -4.00 -21.60 -9.33
CA THR A 81 -4.91 -21.80 -8.18
C THR A 81 -4.61 -20.86 -7.03
N GLY A 82 -3.34 -20.49 -6.82
CA GLY A 82 -2.91 -19.56 -5.78
C GLY A 82 -3.21 -18.10 -6.11
N GLN A 83 -2.94 -17.25 -5.12
CA GLN A 83 -2.98 -15.81 -5.23
C GLN A 83 -2.07 -15.31 -6.38
N PRO A 84 -2.62 -14.53 -7.33
CA PRO A 84 -1.82 -13.93 -8.40
C PRO A 84 -0.76 -12.97 -7.86
N THR A 85 0.46 -12.98 -8.40
CA THR A 85 1.57 -12.12 -7.95
C THR A 85 2.01 -11.07 -8.96
N LEU A 86 1.46 -11.12 -10.18
CA LEU A 86 1.75 -10.21 -11.29
C LEU A 86 0.47 -9.54 -11.79
N ASN A 87 0.60 -8.29 -12.23
CA ASN A 87 -0.50 -7.52 -12.80
C ASN A 87 -1.13 -8.26 -13.99
N GLY A 88 -2.47 -8.31 -14.02
CA GLY A 88 -3.26 -8.96 -15.06
C GLY A 88 -3.48 -10.47 -14.84
N SER A 89 -2.69 -11.11 -13.99
CA SER A 89 -2.90 -12.51 -13.60
C SER A 89 -4.10 -12.67 -12.66
N SER A 90 -4.76 -13.82 -12.73
CA SER A 90 -5.99 -14.09 -11.99
C SER A 90 -6.09 -15.53 -11.50
N SER A 91 -6.86 -15.74 -10.43
CA SER A 91 -7.28 -17.05 -9.94
C SER A 91 -8.76 -17.02 -9.57
N SER A 92 -9.46 -18.14 -9.73
CA SER A 92 -10.88 -18.28 -9.39
C SER A 92 -11.13 -18.59 -7.91
N ASN A 93 -10.09 -18.75 -7.10
CA ASN A 93 -10.22 -19.21 -5.71
C ASN A 93 -10.49 -18.10 -4.67
N TYR A 94 -10.79 -16.89 -5.14
CA TYR A 94 -11.35 -15.85 -4.28
C TYR A 94 -12.80 -16.19 -3.87
N ALA A 95 -13.33 -15.51 -2.85
CA ALA A 95 -14.72 -15.69 -2.46
C ALA A 95 -15.66 -15.14 -3.55
N GLN A 96 -16.57 -15.96 -4.07
CA GLN A 96 -17.49 -15.58 -5.15
C GLN A 96 -18.94 -15.35 -4.67
N SER A 97 -19.24 -15.76 -3.44
CA SER A 97 -20.55 -15.55 -2.80
C SER A 97 -20.41 -15.57 -1.27
N ASN A 98 -21.46 -15.14 -0.57
CA ASN A 98 -21.53 -15.17 0.89
C ASN A 98 -21.52 -16.57 1.52
N SER A 99 -21.50 -17.65 0.73
CA SER A 99 -21.23 -19.00 1.24
C SER A 99 -19.81 -19.14 1.81
N ASP A 100 -18.86 -18.34 1.32
CA ASP A 100 -17.52 -18.20 1.91
C ASP A 100 -17.55 -17.12 3.01
N VAL A 101 -18.25 -17.43 4.09
CA VAL A 101 -18.57 -16.50 5.17
C VAL A 101 -17.32 -15.81 5.75
N SER A 102 -16.17 -16.48 5.75
CA SER A 102 -14.94 -15.94 6.34
C SER A 102 -14.27 -14.86 5.50
N ARG A 103 -14.28 -15.01 4.16
CA ARG A 103 -13.57 -14.12 3.22
C ARG A 103 -14.50 -13.15 2.51
N TRP A 104 -15.81 -13.39 2.57
CA TRP A 104 -16.82 -12.48 2.03
C TRP A 104 -16.88 -11.19 2.86
N TYR A 105 -17.17 -10.08 2.20
CA TYR A 105 -17.32 -8.80 2.89
C TYR A 105 -18.40 -8.86 3.96
N HIS A 106 -18.27 -7.99 4.95
CA HIS A 106 -19.27 -7.87 6.01
C HIS A 106 -20.59 -7.31 5.44
N GLU A 107 -21.55 -8.22 5.28
CA GLU A 107 -22.92 -7.89 4.89
C GLU A 107 -23.68 -7.24 6.04
N GLY A 108 -24.63 -6.38 5.70
CA GLY A 108 -25.38 -5.59 6.65
C GLY A 108 -25.21 -4.09 6.39
N GLY A 109 -25.92 -3.31 7.20
CA GLY A 109 -26.04 -1.87 6.96
C GLY A 109 -26.85 -1.58 5.71
N GLY A 110 -28.16 -1.40 5.87
CA GLY A 110 -29.03 -0.93 4.79
C GLY A 110 -28.71 0.52 4.38
N SER A 111 -29.72 1.33 4.12
CA SER A 111 -29.49 2.77 3.96
C SER A 111 -29.05 3.38 5.29
N GLY A 112 -27.88 4.03 5.32
CA GLY A 112 -27.35 4.75 6.48
C GLY A 112 -25.96 4.28 6.90
N ARG A 113 -25.50 4.80 8.04
CA ARG A 113 -24.18 4.50 8.59
C ARG A 113 -24.09 3.05 9.05
N PHE A 114 -23.08 2.34 8.56
CA PHE A 114 -22.66 1.03 9.05
C PHE A 114 -21.16 1.05 9.31
N ASP A 115 -20.78 0.74 10.54
CA ASP A 115 -19.39 0.82 11.00
C ASP A 115 -18.73 -0.57 10.94
N ALA A 116 -17.46 -0.60 10.53
CA ALA A 116 -16.66 -1.81 10.52
C ALA A 116 -16.46 -2.38 11.94
N THR A 117 -16.51 -3.70 12.07
CA THR A 117 -16.31 -4.41 13.35
C THR A 117 -15.29 -5.55 13.27
N GLN A 118 -14.69 -5.81 12.11
CA GLN A 118 -13.76 -6.91 11.86
C GLN A 118 -12.41 -6.36 11.37
N SER A 119 -11.91 -6.81 10.21
CA SER A 119 -10.59 -6.43 9.67
C SER A 119 -10.45 -4.92 9.41
N CYS A 120 -11.56 -4.21 9.21
CA CYS A 120 -11.53 -2.77 8.95
C CYS A 120 -11.77 -1.92 10.22
N ALA A 121 -12.08 -2.50 11.37
CA ALA A 121 -12.47 -1.75 12.57
C ALA A 121 -11.40 -0.76 13.08
N GLY A 122 -10.12 -1.11 12.91
CA GLY A 122 -8.98 -0.27 13.32
C GLY A 122 -8.51 0.74 12.27
N LEU A 123 -9.16 0.79 11.10
CA LEU A 123 -8.74 1.64 9.99
C LEU A 123 -9.28 3.07 10.13
N PRO A 124 -8.63 4.06 9.50
CA PRO A 124 -9.18 5.41 9.42
C PRO A 124 -10.60 5.38 8.84
N ASN A 125 -11.49 6.15 9.44
CA ASN A 125 -12.82 6.33 8.87
C ASN A 125 -12.76 7.30 7.66
N VAL A 126 -13.84 7.39 6.88
CA VAL A 126 -13.86 8.22 5.67
C VAL A 126 -13.51 9.69 5.95
N ASN A 127 -13.94 10.26 7.08
CA ASN A 127 -13.61 11.64 7.44
C ASN A 127 -12.11 11.81 7.65
N GLU A 128 -11.48 10.88 8.38
CA GLU A 128 -10.05 10.85 8.62
C GLU A 128 -9.26 10.77 7.31
N MET A 129 -9.71 9.94 6.35
CA MET A 129 -9.09 9.87 5.02
C MET A 129 -9.10 11.20 4.28
N THR A 130 -10.16 12.00 4.41
CA THR A 130 -10.19 13.34 3.80
C THR A 130 -9.12 14.28 4.37
N TRP A 131 -8.76 14.13 5.65
CA TRP A 131 -7.68 14.90 6.27
C TRP A 131 -6.32 14.52 5.70
N TYR A 132 -6.03 13.23 5.56
CA TYR A 132 -4.79 12.78 4.93
C TYR A 132 -4.72 13.25 3.46
N ALA A 133 -5.82 13.14 2.72
CA ALA A 133 -5.87 13.53 1.31
C ALA A 133 -5.73 15.04 1.08
N ALA A 134 -6.35 15.87 1.93
CA ALA A 134 -6.40 17.32 1.73
C ALA A 134 -5.32 18.11 2.49
N LYS A 135 -4.96 17.65 3.70
CA LYS A 135 -4.07 18.35 4.64
C LYS A 135 -2.87 17.50 5.07
N GLY A 136 -2.85 16.22 4.71
CA GLY A 136 -1.72 15.32 4.88
C GLY A 136 -0.56 15.60 3.94
N ASP A 137 -0.62 16.64 3.11
CA ASP A 137 0.43 17.01 2.14
C ASP A 137 0.90 15.80 1.30
N PRO A 138 0.02 15.21 0.47
CA PRO A 138 0.33 14.04 -0.33
C PRO A 138 1.49 14.31 -1.30
N ARG A 139 2.53 13.47 -1.24
CA ARG A 139 3.74 13.60 -2.07
C ARG A 139 4.04 12.27 -2.75
N TRP A 140 3.91 12.24 -4.07
CA TRP A 140 4.17 11.03 -4.85
C TRP A 140 5.67 10.76 -4.91
N ASP A 141 6.04 9.51 -4.71
CA ASP A 141 7.40 9.00 -4.86
C ASP A 141 7.43 7.96 -5.98
N ALA A 142 8.03 8.33 -7.11
CA ALA A 142 8.16 7.45 -8.27
C ALA A 142 9.37 6.51 -8.19
N ASP A 143 10.28 6.75 -7.24
CA ASP A 143 11.62 6.16 -7.23
C ASP A 143 11.87 5.23 -6.03
N GLU A 144 11.11 5.36 -4.94
CA GLU A 144 11.19 4.45 -3.79
C GLU A 144 10.97 3.00 -4.26
N LEU A 145 12.04 2.21 -4.19
CA LEU A 145 12.06 0.80 -4.57
C LEU A 145 11.61 -0.08 -3.42
N TRP A 146 10.73 -1.03 -3.72
CA TRP A 146 10.24 -2.00 -2.76
C TRP A 146 9.88 -3.31 -3.47
N THR A 147 9.76 -4.39 -2.70
CA THR A 147 9.31 -5.69 -3.23
C THR A 147 7.97 -6.06 -2.63
N THR A 148 7.20 -6.86 -3.37
CA THR A 148 6.07 -7.61 -2.84
C THR A 148 5.87 -8.86 -3.68
N MET A 149 5.39 -9.94 -3.06
CA MET A 149 5.05 -11.21 -3.76
C MET A 149 6.18 -11.72 -4.69
N GLY A 150 7.44 -11.55 -4.27
CA GLY A 150 8.62 -12.01 -5.02
C GLY A 150 9.08 -11.10 -6.18
N HIS A 151 8.46 -9.94 -6.36
CA HIS A 151 8.75 -9.04 -7.48
C HIS A 151 9.19 -7.64 -7.04
N LEU A 152 10.01 -6.99 -7.86
CA LEU A 152 10.44 -5.61 -7.66
C LEU A 152 9.44 -4.61 -8.25
N TYR A 153 9.14 -3.58 -7.47
CA TYR A 153 8.31 -2.46 -7.85
C TYR A 153 8.87 -1.13 -7.33
N LYS A 154 8.26 -0.04 -7.78
CA LYS A 154 8.46 1.31 -7.27
C LYS A 154 7.15 2.06 -7.33
N GLY A 155 7.06 3.20 -6.65
CA GLY A 155 5.85 4.01 -6.64
C GLY A 155 5.10 3.93 -5.32
N GLY A 156 4.66 5.08 -4.83
CA GLY A 156 3.81 5.19 -3.65
C GLY A 156 3.66 6.64 -3.23
N MET A 157 2.99 6.84 -2.10
CA MET A 157 2.61 8.17 -1.64
C MET A 157 3.05 8.37 -0.20
N TRP A 158 3.71 9.50 0.06
CA TRP A 158 3.96 10.00 1.40
C TRP A 158 2.78 10.84 1.86
N PHE A 159 2.36 10.63 3.11
CA PHE A 159 1.38 11.44 3.81
C PHE A 159 1.93 11.84 5.18
N LYS A 160 1.62 13.05 5.64
CA LYS A 160 1.89 13.47 7.01
C LYS A 160 1.13 12.54 7.96
N LYS A 161 1.82 12.19 9.05
CA LYS A 161 1.21 11.50 10.18
C LYS A 161 0.13 12.37 10.81
N LYS A 162 -0.91 11.75 11.38
CA LYS A 162 -2.03 12.43 12.03
C LYS A 162 -1.62 13.58 12.95
N ALA A 163 -0.59 13.36 13.77
CA ALA A 163 -0.08 14.36 14.73
C ALA A 163 0.44 15.65 14.07
N ASN A 164 0.77 15.61 12.78
CA ASN A 164 1.31 16.72 12.00
C ASN A 164 0.28 17.37 11.07
N ILE A 165 -0.99 16.95 11.15
CA ILE A 165 -2.09 17.54 10.36
C ILE A 165 -2.82 18.57 11.24
N SER A 166 -2.63 19.85 10.91
CA SER A 166 -3.30 20.93 11.63
C SER A 166 -4.82 20.91 11.41
N GLY A 167 -5.58 21.02 12.49
CA GLY A 167 -7.04 21.02 12.48
C GLY A 167 -7.69 19.64 12.37
N TYR A 168 -6.90 18.56 12.39
CA TYR A 168 -7.40 17.18 12.26
C TYR A 168 -8.58 16.90 13.18
N ASN A 169 -9.68 16.39 12.61
CA ASN A 169 -10.86 15.99 13.36
C ASN A 169 -11.34 14.61 12.88
N PRO A 170 -11.37 13.58 13.73
CA PRO A 170 -11.81 12.25 13.32
C PRO A 170 -13.33 12.15 13.07
N ASN A 171 -14.11 13.13 13.51
CA ASN A 171 -15.58 13.10 13.43
C ASN A 171 -16.16 13.90 12.26
N SER A 172 -15.34 14.74 11.61
CA SER A 172 -15.77 15.56 10.48
C SER A 172 -14.69 15.55 9.41
N ALA A 173 -15.10 15.43 8.15
CA ALA A 173 -14.21 15.59 7.01
C ALA A 173 -13.60 16.99 6.98
N VAL A 174 -12.60 17.19 6.11
CA VAL A 174 -11.90 18.46 5.94
C VAL A 174 -12.82 19.63 5.54
N ASP A 175 -13.99 19.34 4.97
CA ASP A 175 -15.01 20.33 4.60
C ASP A 175 -16.02 20.63 5.73
N GLY A 176 -15.84 20.03 6.91
CA GLY A 176 -16.68 20.21 8.10
C GLY A 176 -17.91 19.31 8.17
N SER A 177 -18.21 18.53 7.13
CA SER A 177 -19.35 17.59 7.12
C SER A 177 -18.97 16.19 7.63
N ASP A 178 -19.95 15.35 7.93
CA ASP A 178 -19.71 13.92 8.24
C ASP A 178 -20.02 13.06 7.00
N TRP A 179 -18.97 12.56 6.35
CA TRP A 179 -19.08 11.74 5.15
C TRP A 179 -19.58 10.32 5.43
N ARG A 180 -19.63 9.89 6.70
CA ARG A 180 -20.24 8.61 7.11
C ARG A 180 -21.75 8.60 6.93
N THR A 181 -22.37 9.77 6.82
CA THR A 181 -23.83 9.94 6.68
C THR A 181 -24.23 10.74 5.44
N THR A 182 -23.25 11.24 4.68
CA THR A 182 -23.47 12.08 3.50
C THR A 182 -22.85 11.43 2.26
N ASN A 183 -23.54 11.50 1.11
CA ASN A 183 -22.95 11.06 -0.16
C ASN A 183 -21.95 12.11 -0.66
N LYS A 184 -20.65 11.78 -0.58
CA LYS A 184 -19.58 12.62 -1.09
C LYS A 184 -18.41 11.78 -1.59
N ASN A 185 -17.69 12.34 -2.54
CA ASN A 185 -16.36 11.91 -2.98
C ASN A 185 -15.59 13.15 -3.40
N GLN A 186 -14.26 13.13 -3.28
CA GLN A 186 -13.44 14.26 -3.69
C GLN A 186 -12.04 13.83 -4.09
N THR A 187 -11.47 14.61 -5.00
CA THR A 187 -10.10 14.47 -5.49
C THR A 187 -9.27 15.67 -5.05
N TRP A 188 -8.02 15.42 -4.69
CA TRP A 188 -7.02 16.43 -4.36
C TRP A 188 -5.75 16.21 -5.17
N SER A 189 -5.09 17.30 -5.55
CA SER A 189 -3.80 17.28 -6.23
C SER A 189 -2.70 16.77 -5.31
N VAL A 190 -1.68 16.11 -5.88
CA VAL A 190 -0.51 15.64 -5.14
C VAL A 190 0.73 16.42 -5.58
N SER A 191 1.69 16.57 -4.68
CA SER A 191 2.99 17.16 -4.98
C SER A 191 3.94 16.10 -5.58
N GLN A 192 4.77 16.49 -6.53
CA GLN A 192 5.88 15.67 -7.05
C GLN A 192 7.19 15.91 -6.29
N THR A 193 7.17 16.77 -5.28
CA THR A 193 8.33 17.06 -4.43
C THR A 193 8.28 16.18 -3.20
N LEU A 194 9.28 15.33 -3.00
CA LEU A 194 9.38 14.46 -1.83
C LEU A 194 9.49 15.26 -0.52
N PRO A 195 9.13 14.66 0.63
CA PRO A 195 9.46 15.22 1.93
C PRO A 195 10.97 15.48 2.03
N SER A 196 11.34 16.58 2.69
CA SER A 196 12.75 16.85 3.00
C SER A 196 13.29 15.78 3.96
N ALA A 197 14.60 15.57 3.98
CA ALA A 197 15.20 14.64 4.95
C ALA A 197 14.95 15.05 6.41
N ALA A 198 14.82 16.36 6.68
CA ALA A 198 14.49 16.89 8.01
C ALA A 198 13.04 16.61 8.40
N ASP A 199 12.13 16.62 7.43
CA ASP A 199 10.69 16.41 7.68
C ASP A 199 10.24 14.97 7.50
N ALA A 200 11.07 14.07 6.97
CA ALA A 200 10.70 12.70 6.66
C ALA A 200 10.06 11.96 7.85
N GLY A 201 10.52 12.23 9.08
CA GLY A 201 9.95 11.65 10.30
C GLY A 201 8.48 12.03 10.57
N ASN A 202 8.00 13.13 9.97
CA ASN A 202 6.63 13.61 10.07
C ASN A 202 5.67 12.91 9.12
N TYR A 203 6.19 12.11 8.18
CA TYR A 203 5.42 11.40 7.16
C TYR A 203 5.46 9.89 7.39
N PHE A 204 4.49 9.21 6.81
CA PHE A 204 4.51 7.77 6.57
C PHE A 204 4.29 7.52 5.08
N TYR A 205 4.70 6.35 4.62
CA TYR A 205 4.65 5.98 3.20
C TYR A 205 3.66 4.84 2.98
N LEU A 206 2.80 5.02 1.98
CA LEU A 206 1.92 3.98 1.47
C LEU A 206 2.39 3.54 0.07
N PRO A 207 2.84 2.29 -0.11
CA PRO A 207 3.22 1.77 -1.41
C PRO A 207 2.00 1.65 -2.36
N ALA A 208 2.23 1.78 -3.66
CA ALA A 208 1.22 1.53 -4.67
C ALA A 208 0.99 0.02 -4.89
N LEU A 209 0.39 -0.67 -3.90
CA LEU A 209 0.24 -2.14 -3.90
C LEU A 209 -0.87 -2.68 -4.82
N GLY A 210 -1.62 -1.82 -5.50
CA GLY A 210 -2.72 -2.25 -6.35
C GLY A 210 -3.91 -2.81 -5.57
N TYR A 211 -4.69 -3.67 -6.23
CA TYR A 211 -5.86 -4.33 -5.65
C TYR A 211 -6.21 -5.62 -6.37
N TYR A 212 -7.10 -6.40 -5.77
CA TYR A 212 -7.79 -7.51 -6.43
C TYR A 212 -9.22 -7.17 -6.79
N SER A 213 -9.66 -7.58 -7.98
CA SER A 213 -11.08 -7.56 -8.35
C SER A 213 -11.40 -8.81 -9.14
N SER A 214 -12.47 -9.50 -8.74
CA SER A 214 -12.84 -10.81 -9.29
C SER A 214 -11.66 -11.79 -9.40
N GLY A 215 -10.76 -11.75 -8.42
CA GLY A 215 -9.59 -12.63 -8.35
C GLY A 215 -8.41 -12.24 -9.24
N GLN A 216 -8.48 -11.12 -9.96
CA GLN A 216 -7.38 -10.57 -10.78
C GLN A 216 -6.60 -9.51 -10.00
N LEU A 217 -5.26 -9.60 -10.01
CA LEU A 217 -4.38 -8.58 -9.46
C LEU A 217 -4.20 -7.43 -10.45
N ASN A 218 -4.37 -6.19 -9.97
CA ASN A 218 -4.37 -5.01 -10.82
C ASN A 218 -3.50 -3.87 -10.24
N TYR A 219 -2.74 -3.22 -11.13
CA TYR A 219 -2.06 -1.94 -10.94
C TYR A 219 -0.98 -1.83 -9.84
N VAL A 220 -0.37 -2.95 -9.42
CA VAL A 220 0.81 -2.94 -8.53
C VAL A 220 1.91 -2.05 -9.14
N GLY A 221 2.50 -1.18 -8.33
CA GLY A 221 3.49 -0.17 -8.70
C GLY A 221 2.93 1.12 -9.28
N SER A 222 1.61 1.24 -9.47
CA SER A 222 1.00 2.42 -10.12
C SER A 222 -0.15 3.05 -9.36
N ARG A 223 -0.89 2.27 -8.57
CA ARG A 223 -2.06 2.73 -7.82
C ARG A 223 -2.10 2.13 -6.42
N GLY A 224 -2.51 2.92 -5.43
CA GLY A 224 -2.79 2.46 -4.08
C GLY A 224 -4.28 2.42 -3.80
N TYR A 225 -4.77 1.33 -3.18
CA TYR A 225 -6.16 1.14 -2.76
C TYR A 225 -6.19 0.66 -1.32
N TYR A 226 -6.72 1.49 -0.43
CA TYR A 226 -6.74 1.25 1.01
C TYR A 226 -8.15 1.42 1.56
N TRP A 227 -8.69 0.38 2.21
CA TRP A 227 -10.01 0.45 2.81
C TRP A 227 -10.08 1.45 3.96
N SER A 228 -11.23 2.09 4.11
CA SER A 228 -11.61 2.78 5.33
C SER A 228 -12.45 1.88 6.24
N SER A 229 -12.65 2.29 7.49
CA SER A 229 -13.61 1.67 8.41
C SER A 229 -15.08 2.07 8.14
N SER A 230 -15.34 2.85 7.08
CA SER A 230 -16.66 3.44 6.80
C SER A 230 -17.29 2.89 5.53
N THR A 231 -18.57 2.57 5.65
CA THR A 231 -19.41 2.23 4.50
C THR A 231 -19.92 3.46 3.77
N TYR A 232 -20.34 3.25 2.52
CA TYR A 232 -21.05 4.28 1.78
C TYR A 232 -22.52 4.29 2.19
N PRO A 233 -23.07 5.41 2.70
CA PRO A 233 -24.37 5.40 3.37
C PRO A 233 -25.58 5.18 2.46
N TRP A 234 -25.43 5.23 1.13
CA TRP A 234 -26.57 5.16 0.20
C TRP A 234 -26.68 3.82 -0.52
N TYR A 235 -25.60 3.04 -0.60
CA TYR A 235 -25.62 1.70 -1.18
C TYR A 235 -24.92 0.72 -0.24
N SER A 236 -25.66 -0.31 0.19
CA SER A 236 -25.22 -1.35 1.13
C SER A 236 -24.03 -2.16 0.62
N ASP A 237 -23.75 -2.14 -0.69
CA ASP A 237 -22.71 -2.97 -1.28
C ASP A 237 -21.39 -2.21 -1.45
N TYR A 238 -21.33 -0.95 -0.98
CA TYR A 238 -20.21 -0.05 -1.18
C TYR A 238 -19.56 0.36 0.14
N ALA A 239 -18.25 0.59 0.10
CA ALA A 239 -17.48 1.15 1.20
C ALA A 239 -16.48 2.18 0.72
N TYR A 240 -16.08 3.08 1.61
CA TYR A 240 -15.12 4.12 1.30
C TYR A 240 -13.69 3.57 1.33
N PHE A 241 -12.87 4.11 0.44
CA PHE A 241 -11.45 3.80 0.33
C PHE A 241 -10.65 5.06 -0.01
N LEU A 242 -9.36 5.04 0.35
CA LEU A 242 -8.36 5.97 -0.15
C LEU A 242 -7.74 5.38 -1.42
N TYR A 243 -7.79 6.16 -2.48
CA TYR A 243 -7.17 5.86 -3.76
C TYR A 243 -6.10 6.90 -4.08
N PHE A 244 -4.96 6.46 -4.60
CA PHE A 244 -4.00 7.41 -5.14
C PHE A 244 -3.25 6.84 -6.34
N LEU A 245 -2.77 7.77 -7.17
CA LEU A 245 -1.76 7.56 -8.19
C LEU A 245 -0.87 8.81 -8.27
N SER A 246 0.09 8.82 -9.18
CA SER A 246 1.08 9.90 -9.31
C SER A 246 0.54 11.33 -9.41
N GLY A 247 -0.68 11.55 -9.90
CA GLY A 247 -1.23 12.90 -10.12
C GLY A 247 -2.20 13.38 -9.05
N TYR A 248 -2.80 12.49 -8.28
CA TYR A 248 -3.87 12.85 -7.36
C TYR A 248 -4.15 11.77 -6.31
N VAL A 249 -4.85 12.17 -5.26
CA VAL A 249 -5.46 11.31 -4.25
C VAL A 249 -6.97 11.53 -4.24
N ILE A 250 -7.76 10.46 -4.09
CA ILE A 250 -9.22 10.49 -4.03
C ILE A 250 -9.68 9.73 -2.80
N VAL A 251 -10.67 10.29 -2.10
CA VAL A 251 -11.51 9.53 -1.18
C VAL A 251 -12.82 9.24 -1.91
N ASN A 252 -13.06 7.97 -2.19
CA ASN A 252 -14.22 7.52 -2.98
C ASN A 252 -14.81 6.24 -2.38
N HIS A 253 -15.87 5.72 -3.00
CA HIS A 253 -16.53 4.49 -2.61
C HIS A 253 -16.64 3.52 -3.80
N ASN A 254 -16.51 2.23 -3.53
CA ASN A 254 -16.66 1.16 -4.53
C ASN A 254 -17.16 -0.13 -3.86
N PHE A 255 -17.41 -1.17 -4.65
CA PHE A 255 -17.92 -2.46 -4.19
C PHE A 255 -17.06 -3.06 -3.07
N ARG A 256 -17.73 -3.50 -2.00
CA ARG A 256 -17.12 -4.18 -0.86
C ARG A 256 -16.48 -5.53 -1.24
N SER A 257 -16.84 -6.11 -2.37
CA SER A 257 -16.30 -7.37 -2.87
C SER A 257 -14.91 -7.27 -3.49
N ASP A 258 -14.37 -6.07 -3.71
CA ASP A 258 -12.98 -5.92 -4.14
C ASP A 258 -12.00 -6.19 -2.99
N GLY A 259 -10.81 -6.71 -3.32
CA GLY A 259 -9.73 -6.96 -2.37
C GLY A 259 -8.77 -5.78 -2.28
N TYR A 260 -9.03 -4.83 -1.37
CA TYR A 260 -8.13 -3.69 -1.11
C TYR A 260 -7.29 -3.94 0.15
N ARG A 261 -6.22 -3.13 0.34
CA ARG A 261 -5.38 -3.21 1.54
C ARG A 261 -6.16 -2.75 2.77
N ALA A 262 -6.13 -3.55 3.82
CA ALA A 262 -6.64 -3.19 5.14
C ALA A 262 -5.46 -2.89 6.09
N GLU A 263 -5.02 -1.64 6.13
CA GLU A 263 -3.85 -1.21 6.91
C GLU A 263 -4.13 0.12 7.62
N ALA A 264 -3.80 0.18 8.93
CA ALA A 264 -3.96 1.40 9.71
C ALA A 264 -2.94 2.48 9.29
N PHE A 265 -3.37 3.74 9.29
CA PHE A 265 -2.48 4.87 9.02
C PHE A 265 -1.81 5.38 10.31
N GLN A 266 -0.78 6.21 10.15
CA GLN A 266 0.06 6.71 11.26
C GLN A 266 -0.22 8.16 11.64
#